data_AF-A0A0G4EYW8-F1
#
_entry.id   AF-A0A0G4EYW8-F1
#
_cell.length_a   1.000
_cell.length_b   1.000
_cell.length_c   1.000
_cell.angle_alpha   90.00
_cell.angle_beta   90.00
_cell.angle_gamma   90.00
#
_symmetry.space_group_name_H-M   'P 1'
#
loop_
_entity.id
_entity.type
_entity.pdbx_description
1 polymer ?
#
loop_
_entity_poly.entity_id
_entity_poly.type
_entity_poly.pdbx_seq_one_letter_code
_entity_poly.pdbx_strand_id
1 'polypeptide(L)'
;MSADLYTERAVFGISSFDEGDDLLEFQKPFARHDIKEPVKDLLEAVKMVLPTALIGLSGQGGAFTDDVIEKMQEHTERPIIFPLSNPTKNSECTAEQAFSITDGRCIFASGSPFPPVTVGDKVYQPSQGNNMYLFPGLGYGAWLCRAKEVSDLMISNAASALADLVTEEDLAKGQLFPTLSNIRETSAKVATRVIETAIEEGLARIKPQADIMDTVKQNMYSPFYLEWKPQPRHRFGSHMVKELHELVDPPTPMGGEQGDLLPTHHE
;
A
#
# COMPACT_ATOMS: atom_id res chain seq x y z
N MET A 1 16.55 -9.61 -30.46
CA MET A 1 15.30 -8.84 -30.63
C MET A 1 14.35 -9.29 -29.54
N SER A 2 14.01 -8.55 -28.49
CA SER A 2 14.14 -7.13 -28.20
C SER A 2 14.32 -6.97 -26.68
N ALA A 3 15.49 -6.53 -26.24
CA ALA A 3 15.72 -6.06 -24.86
C ALA A 3 15.76 -4.52 -24.78
N ASP A 4 15.50 -3.84 -25.91
CA ASP A 4 15.79 -2.41 -26.10
C ASP A 4 14.56 -1.49 -26.13
N LEU A 5 13.35 -1.98 -25.84
CA LEU A 5 12.13 -1.15 -25.93
C LEU A 5 11.72 -0.44 -24.63
N TYR A 6 12.37 -0.71 -23.50
CA TYR A 6 12.05 -0.08 -22.21
C TYR A 6 13.11 0.90 -21.70
N THR A 7 14.28 0.96 -22.32
CA THR A 7 15.42 1.75 -21.84
C THR A 7 15.53 3.14 -22.46
N GLU A 8 14.80 3.45 -23.53
CA GLU A 8 14.88 4.77 -24.21
C GLU A 8 13.68 5.70 -24.00
N ARG A 9 12.61 5.24 -23.31
CA ARG A 9 11.46 6.10 -22.98
C ARG A 9 11.54 6.55 -21.52
N ALA A 10 12.64 7.22 -21.17
CA ALA A 10 12.61 8.10 -20.01
C ALA A 10 11.61 9.21 -20.35
N VAL A 11 10.41 9.14 -19.78
CA VAL A 11 9.43 10.24 -19.84
C VAL A 11 10.04 11.40 -19.07
N PHE A 12 10.86 12.18 -19.75
CA PHE A 12 11.34 13.46 -19.26
C PHE A 12 10.23 14.47 -19.53
N GLY A 13 9.50 14.84 -18.48
CA GLY A 13 8.64 16.02 -18.51
C GLY A 13 7.29 15.89 -17.81
N ILE A 14 6.58 17.02 -17.78
CA ILE A 14 5.17 17.05 -17.39
C ILE A 14 4.36 16.40 -18.52
N SER A 15 3.57 15.37 -18.21
CA SER A 15 2.60 14.83 -19.16
C SER A 15 1.67 15.94 -19.62
N SER A 16 1.80 16.35 -20.89
CA SER A 16 1.01 17.41 -21.49
C SER A 16 0.14 16.82 -22.60
N PHE A 17 -1.05 17.37 -22.79
CA PHE A 17 -2.01 16.80 -23.75
C PHE A 17 -1.52 16.88 -25.20
N ASP A 18 -0.64 17.82 -25.52
CA ASP A 18 -0.06 18.00 -26.85
C ASP A 18 1.01 16.93 -27.19
N GLU A 19 1.38 16.04 -26.27
CA GLU A 19 2.22 14.86 -26.55
C GLU A 19 1.51 13.75 -27.36
N GLY A 20 0.20 13.86 -27.60
CA GLY A 20 -0.54 12.94 -28.48
C GLY A 20 -0.50 11.46 -28.03
N ASP A 21 -0.61 10.54 -29.01
CA ASP A 21 -0.81 9.08 -28.86
C ASP A 21 0.30 8.30 -28.09
N ASP A 22 1.31 8.97 -27.52
CA ASP A 22 2.42 8.34 -26.79
C ASP A 22 2.18 8.16 -25.29
N LEU A 23 1.11 8.74 -24.71
CA LEU A 23 0.75 8.52 -23.31
C LEU A 23 0.04 7.18 -23.09
N LEU A 24 0.48 6.44 -22.07
CA LEU A 24 -0.19 5.23 -21.62
C LEU A 24 -1.58 5.57 -21.03
N GLU A 25 -2.54 4.65 -21.13
CA GLU A 25 -3.93 4.90 -20.68
C GLU A 25 -4.03 5.43 -19.24
N PHE A 26 -3.20 4.92 -18.33
CA PHE A 26 -3.19 5.35 -16.93
C PHE A 26 -2.54 6.74 -16.70
N GLN A 27 -1.83 7.29 -17.69
CA GLN A 27 -1.21 8.63 -17.62
C GLN A 27 -2.16 9.72 -18.11
N LYS A 28 -3.06 9.38 -19.05
CA LYS A 28 -3.98 10.34 -19.68
C LYS A 28 -4.81 11.16 -18.67
N PRO A 29 -5.34 10.60 -17.56
CA PRO A 29 -6.08 11.39 -16.57
C PRO A 29 -5.25 12.45 -15.84
N PHE A 30 -3.92 12.34 -15.85
CA PHE A 30 -2.99 13.26 -15.18
C PHE A 30 -2.34 14.25 -16.15
N ALA A 31 -2.65 14.16 -17.46
CA ALA A 31 -2.11 15.07 -18.45
C ALA A 31 -2.62 16.51 -18.21
N ARG A 32 -1.71 17.48 -18.17
CA ARG A 32 -2.06 18.88 -17.99
C ARG A 32 -2.46 19.52 -19.32
N HIS A 33 -3.50 20.34 -19.26
CA HIS A 33 -4.01 21.10 -20.41
C HIS A 33 -3.61 22.58 -20.38
N ASP A 34 -3.17 23.07 -19.22
CA ASP A 34 -2.78 24.46 -18.99
C ASP A 34 -1.31 24.74 -19.32
N ILE A 35 -0.51 23.69 -19.54
CA ILE A 35 0.90 23.76 -19.96
C ILE A 35 0.99 23.25 -21.40
N LYS A 36 1.34 24.15 -22.33
CA LYS A 36 1.38 23.87 -23.77
C LYS A 36 2.78 23.62 -24.30
N GLU A 37 3.78 24.17 -23.64
CA GLU A 37 5.18 23.99 -24.03
C GLU A 37 5.77 22.77 -23.29
N PRO A 38 6.51 21.89 -23.98
CA PRO A 38 7.15 20.74 -23.34
C PRO A 38 8.13 21.17 -22.25
N VAL A 39 7.96 20.62 -21.05
CA VAL A 39 8.81 20.88 -19.89
C VAL A 39 9.79 19.72 -19.75
N LYS A 40 11.10 19.97 -19.82
CA LYS A 40 12.09 18.88 -19.93
C LYS A 40 12.83 18.56 -18.64
N ASP A 41 12.81 19.46 -17.67
CA ASP A 41 13.47 19.28 -16.37
C ASP A 41 12.54 19.55 -15.19
N LEU A 42 12.88 18.92 -14.06
CA LEU A 42 12.07 18.97 -12.84
C LEU A 42 12.04 20.37 -12.22
N LEU A 43 13.12 21.15 -12.34
CA LEU A 43 13.19 22.48 -11.74
C LEU A 43 12.25 23.44 -12.46
N GLU A 44 12.20 23.41 -13.79
CA GLU A 44 11.21 24.16 -14.57
C GLU A 44 9.79 23.72 -14.24
N ALA A 45 9.54 22.41 -14.11
CA ALA A 45 8.24 21.90 -13.69
C ALA A 45 7.82 22.47 -12.33
N VAL A 46 8.71 22.48 -11.33
CA VAL A 46 8.44 23.06 -10.00
C VAL A 46 8.20 24.57 -10.08
N LYS A 47 8.99 25.30 -10.88
CA LYS A 47 8.82 26.76 -11.08
C LYS A 47 7.46 27.11 -11.68
N MET A 48 6.94 26.29 -12.59
CA MET A 48 5.67 26.54 -13.27
C MET A 48 4.47 26.07 -12.45
N VAL A 49 4.56 24.87 -11.89
CA VAL A 49 3.43 24.23 -11.19
C VAL A 49 3.27 24.77 -9.76
N LEU A 50 4.37 25.22 -9.15
CA LEU A 50 4.43 25.64 -7.74
C LEU A 50 3.80 24.59 -6.80
N PRO A 51 4.23 23.31 -6.86
CA PRO A 51 3.61 22.26 -6.08
C PRO A 51 3.94 22.42 -4.58
N THR A 52 3.03 22.00 -3.71
CA THR A 52 3.26 21.93 -2.26
C THR A 52 3.86 20.59 -1.83
N ALA A 53 3.75 19.57 -2.68
CA ALA A 53 4.28 18.23 -2.46
C ALA A 53 5.08 17.73 -3.67
N LEU A 54 6.23 17.12 -3.39
CA LEU A 54 7.10 16.50 -4.38
C LEU A 54 7.33 15.03 -3.99
N ILE A 55 6.80 14.12 -4.82
CA ILE A 55 6.81 12.66 -4.56
C ILE A 55 7.67 11.97 -5.62
N GLY A 56 8.72 11.29 -5.19
CA GLY A 56 9.71 10.64 -6.03
C GLY A 56 9.50 9.13 -6.10
N LEU A 57 9.27 8.61 -7.30
CA LEU A 57 9.05 7.19 -7.58
C LEU A 57 9.84 6.72 -8.82
N SER A 58 10.89 7.45 -9.19
CA SER A 58 11.56 7.31 -10.50
C SER A 58 12.74 6.33 -10.50
N GLY A 59 13.27 6.00 -9.32
CA GLY A 59 14.53 5.28 -9.18
C GLY A 59 15.78 6.10 -9.53
N GLN A 60 15.64 7.38 -9.89
CA GLN A 60 16.74 8.27 -10.22
C GLN A 60 17.28 8.96 -8.96
N GLY A 61 18.38 8.42 -8.43
CA GLY A 61 19.05 8.98 -7.27
C GLY A 61 19.51 10.42 -7.52
N GLY A 62 19.26 11.31 -6.57
CA GLY A 62 19.65 12.73 -6.66
C GLY A 62 18.79 13.60 -7.59
N ALA A 63 17.64 13.09 -8.08
CA ALA A 63 16.73 13.87 -8.92
C ALA A 63 16.16 15.13 -8.24
N PHE A 64 16.00 15.11 -6.92
CA PHE A 64 15.62 16.29 -6.14
C PHE A 64 16.90 17.03 -5.77
N THR A 65 17.40 17.84 -6.71
CA THR A 65 18.58 18.67 -6.52
C THR A 65 18.33 19.79 -5.50
N ASP A 66 19.40 20.45 -5.06
CA ASP A 66 19.30 21.54 -4.10
C ASP A 66 18.40 22.66 -4.62
N ASP A 67 18.61 23.11 -5.87
CA ASP A 67 17.76 24.11 -6.53
C ASP A 67 16.27 23.72 -6.57
N VAL A 68 15.95 22.43 -6.72
CA VAL A 68 14.57 21.95 -6.72
C VAL A 68 13.96 22.09 -5.33
N ILE A 69 14.69 21.69 -4.28
CA ILE A 69 14.22 21.74 -2.89
C ILE A 69 14.14 23.20 -2.40
N GLU A 70 15.12 24.04 -2.73
CA GLU A 70 15.09 25.49 -2.49
C GLU A 70 13.86 26.11 -3.14
N LYS A 71 13.61 25.78 -4.42
CA LYS A 71 12.44 26.30 -5.13
C LYS A 71 11.14 25.88 -4.47
N MET A 72 11.01 24.63 -4.01
CA MET A 72 9.84 24.16 -3.25
C MET A 72 9.60 25.01 -1.99
N GLN A 73 10.67 25.36 -1.28
CA GLN A 73 10.64 26.10 -0.02
C GLN A 73 10.30 27.59 -0.23
N GLU A 74 10.65 28.18 -1.38
CA GLU A 74 10.35 29.59 -1.68
C GLU A 74 8.85 29.90 -1.68
N HIS A 75 8.02 29.00 -2.22
CA HIS A 75 6.57 29.20 -2.33
C HIS A 75 5.74 28.37 -1.34
N THR A 76 6.35 27.43 -0.63
CA THR A 76 5.66 26.58 0.36
C THR A 76 6.34 26.66 1.72
N GLU A 77 5.61 27.10 2.74
CA GLU A 77 6.15 27.24 4.10
C GLU A 77 6.66 25.89 4.66
N ARG A 78 5.92 24.81 4.42
CA ARG A 78 6.24 23.44 4.84
C ARG A 78 6.12 22.47 3.66
N PRO A 79 7.11 22.39 2.77
CA PRO A 79 7.03 21.56 1.58
C PRO A 79 7.03 20.07 1.95
N ILE A 80 6.18 19.27 1.32
CA ILE A 80 6.21 17.81 1.42
C ILE A 80 7.25 17.28 0.43
N ILE A 81 8.27 16.58 0.93
CA ILE A 81 9.38 16.06 0.12
C ILE A 81 9.51 14.56 0.39
N PHE A 82 8.99 13.73 -0.53
CA PHE A 82 8.90 12.28 -0.39
C PHE A 82 9.78 11.54 -1.41
N PRO A 83 11.07 11.30 -1.16
CA PRO A 83 11.91 10.47 -2.02
C PRO A 83 11.67 8.98 -1.72
N LEU A 84 10.71 8.36 -2.41
CA LEU A 84 10.22 7.00 -2.09
C LEU A 84 10.96 5.89 -2.84
N SER A 85 11.90 6.23 -3.71
CA SER A 85 12.67 5.24 -4.46
C SER A 85 13.59 4.40 -3.56
N ASN A 86 13.72 3.12 -3.91
CA ASN A 86 14.53 2.14 -3.19
C ASN A 86 15.60 1.53 -4.11
N PRO A 87 16.74 1.05 -3.57
CA PRO A 87 17.25 1.26 -2.21
C PRO A 87 17.80 2.69 -2.04
N THR A 88 18.39 3.04 -0.88
CA THR A 88 18.87 4.38 -0.53
C THR A 88 19.66 5.11 -1.65
N LYS A 89 20.51 4.41 -2.41
CA LYS A 89 21.26 4.98 -3.55
C LYS A 89 20.40 5.53 -4.69
N ASN A 90 19.14 5.10 -4.78
CA ASN A 90 18.17 5.52 -5.78
C ASN A 90 17.18 6.55 -5.23
N SER A 91 17.31 6.94 -3.95
CA SER A 91 16.48 7.96 -3.31
C SER A 91 16.69 9.30 -4.02
N GLU A 92 15.60 9.99 -4.37
CA GLU A 92 15.67 11.24 -5.14
C GLU A 92 16.42 12.36 -4.42
N CYS A 93 16.42 12.37 -3.08
CA CYS A 93 17.33 13.15 -2.24
C CYS A 93 17.63 12.37 -0.95
N THR A 94 18.56 12.88 -0.16
CA THR A 94 18.78 12.41 1.22
C THR A 94 17.95 13.20 2.22
N ALA A 95 17.68 12.61 3.39
CA ALA A 95 17.05 13.35 4.48
C ALA A 95 17.88 14.58 4.91
N GLU A 96 19.21 14.41 5.01
CA GLU A 96 20.14 15.49 5.39
C GLU A 96 20.02 16.71 4.46
N GLN A 97 20.02 16.45 3.16
CA GLN A 97 19.86 17.47 2.11
C GLN A 97 18.51 18.20 2.26
N ALA A 98 17.40 17.46 2.33
CA ALA A 98 16.06 18.04 2.41
C ALA A 98 15.85 18.86 3.68
N PHE A 99 16.27 18.36 4.84
CA PHE A 99 16.12 19.09 6.10
C PHE A 99 17.06 20.30 6.19
N SER A 100 18.30 20.19 5.73
CA SER A 100 19.27 21.31 5.78
C SER A 100 18.82 22.48 4.92
N ILE A 101 18.44 22.22 3.66
CA ILE A 101 17.99 23.26 2.73
C ILE A 101 16.71 23.91 3.26
N THR A 102 15.77 23.09 3.74
CA THR A 102 14.49 23.61 4.18
C THR A 102 14.49 24.23 5.58
N ASP A 103 15.65 24.31 6.24
CA ASP A 103 15.80 24.74 7.64
C ASP A 103 14.85 23.98 8.58
N GLY A 104 14.77 22.67 8.39
CA GLY A 104 13.92 21.78 9.18
C GLY A 104 12.43 21.85 8.87
N ARG A 105 11.98 22.69 7.91
CA ARG A 105 10.55 22.95 7.68
C ARG A 105 9.84 21.87 6.86
N CYS A 106 10.57 21.07 6.08
CA CYS A 106 9.95 20.07 5.22
C CYS A 106 9.20 18.99 6.01
N ILE A 107 8.21 18.41 5.35
CA ILE A 107 7.55 17.18 5.77
C ILE A 107 8.18 16.06 4.95
N PHE A 108 8.95 15.19 5.61
CA PHE A 108 9.81 14.23 4.94
C PHE A 108 9.42 12.78 5.26
N ALA A 109 9.29 11.96 4.22
CA ALA A 109 9.26 10.50 4.32
C ALA A 109 9.94 9.85 3.13
N SER A 110 10.72 8.81 3.36
CA SER A 110 11.48 8.11 2.33
C SER A 110 11.11 6.64 2.21
N GLY A 111 11.40 6.02 1.06
CA GLY A 111 11.17 4.58 0.87
C GLY A 111 12.15 3.72 1.66
N SER A 112 13.42 4.16 1.69
CA SER A 112 14.52 3.56 2.44
C SER A 112 14.81 4.33 3.73
N PRO A 113 15.34 3.67 4.78
CA PRO A 113 15.63 4.34 6.04
C PRO A 113 16.80 5.32 5.90
N PHE A 114 16.72 6.45 6.61
CA PHE A 114 17.80 7.42 6.79
C PHE A 114 18.09 7.61 8.29
N PRO A 115 19.34 7.95 8.67
CA PRO A 115 19.66 8.29 10.05
C PRO A 115 18.95 9.60 10.48
N PRO A 116 18.84 9.85 11.79
CA PRO A 116 18.37 11.15 12.30
C PRO A 116 19.21 12.31 11.78
N VAL A 117 18.57 13.45 11.54
CA VAL A 117 19.18 14.69 11.01
C VAL A 117 19.10 15.79 12.06
N THR A 118 20.18 16.54 12.26
CA THR A 118 20.21 17.66 13.22
C THR A 118 20.25 18.98 12.46
N VAL A 119 19.26 19.84 12.70
CA VAL A 119 19.23 21.22 12.15
C VAL A 119 19.08 22.19 13.32
N GLY A 120 20.11 23.02 13.54
CA GLY A 120 20.23 23.84 14.74
C GLY A 120 20.21 22.98 16.02
N ASP A 121 19.32 23.29 16.95
CA ASP A 121 19.15 22.55 18.22
C ASP A 121 18.11 21.42 18.14
N LYS A 122 17.55 21.15 16.95
CA LYS A 122 16.50 20.14 16.76
C LYS A 122 17.02 18.90 16.04
N VAL A 123 16.58 17.73 16.52
CA VAL A 123 16.85 16.43 15.89
C VAL A 123 15.55 15.91 15.25
N TYR A 124 15.59 15.67 13.95
CA TYR A 124 14.50 15.11 13.16
C TYR A 124 14.76 13.63 12.91
N GLN A 125 13.73 12.80 13.07
CA GLN A 125 13.79 11.38 12.72
C GLN A 125 13.02 11.17 11.41
N PRO A 126 13.71 10.92 10.28
CA PRO A 126 13.05 10.74 8.99
C PRO A 126 12.07 9.57 9.01
N SER A 127 10.85 9.82 8.56
CA SER A 127 9.82 8.79 8.45
C SER A 127 10.11 7.84 7.28
N GLN A 128 9.73 6.57 7.41
CA GLN A 128 9.84 5.60 6.31
C GLN A 128 8.45 5.29 5.73
N GLY A 129 8.15 5.80 4.55
CA GLY A 129 6.94 5.51 3.79
C GLY A 129 7.06 4.19 3.04
N ASN A 130 6.83 3.07 3.74
CA ASN A 130 7.01 1.73 3.18
C ASN A 130 5.72 0.91 3.20
N ASN A 131 5.53 0.09 2.16
CA ASN A 131 4.37 -0.79 1.99
C ASN A 131 4.17 -1.78 3.15
N MET A 132 5.19 -2.00 3.99
CA MET A 132 5.09 -2.84 5.19
C MET A 132 3.97 -2.42 6.14
N TYR A 133 3.57 -1.14 6.15
CA TYR A 133 2.49 -0.65 7.01
C TYR A 133 1.09 -1.02 6.49
N LEU A 134 0.95 -1.29 5.19
CA LEU A 134 -0.34 -1.49 4.54
C LEU A 134 -0.56 -2.95 4.12
N PHE A 135 0.39 -3.55 3.39
CA PHE A 135 0.21 -4.84 2.72
C PHE A 135 -0.12 -5.99 3.68
N PRO A 136 0.52 -6.13 4.86
CA PRO A 136 0.17 -7.20 5.80
C PRO A 136 -1.28 -7.12 6.27
N GLY A 137 -1.75 -5.93 6.66
CA GLY A 137 -3.13 -5.72 7.11
C GLY A 137 -4.15 -5.85 5.97
N LEU A 138 -3.85 -5.27 4.81
CA LEU A 138 -4.69 -5.35 3.61
C LEU A 138 -4.91 -6.80 3.15
N GLY A 139 -3.82 -7.53 2.95
CA GLY A 139 -3.88 -8.93 2.53
C GLY A 139 -4.53 -9.82 3.59
N TYR A 140 -4.20 -9.62 4.86
CA TYR A 140 -4.76 -10.41 5.95
C TYR A 140 -6.26 -10.17 6.11
N GLY A 141 -6.71 -8.90 6.09
CA GLY A 141 -8.13 -8.55 6.18
C GLY A 141 -8.94 -9.13 5.01
N ALA A 142 -8.47 -8.94 3.78
CA ALA A 142 -9.11 -9.49 2.59
C ALA A 142 -9.20 -11.03 2.63
N TRP A 143 -8.14 -11.71 3.09
CA TRP A 143 -8.13 -13.15 3.28
C TRP A 143 -9.12 -13.61 4.37
N LEU A 144 -9.08 -12.97 5.55
CA LEU A 144 -9.86 -13.36 6.71
C LEU A 144 -11.37 -13.24 6.45
N CYS A 145 -11.82 -12.19 5.75
CA CYS A 145 -13.22 -12.02 5.35
C CYS A 145 -13.59 -12.72 4.03
N ARG A 146 -12.66 -13.46 3.43
CA ARG A 146 -12.83 -14.12 2.13
C ARG A 146 -13.37 -13.15 1.06
N ALA A 147 -12.81 -11.94 0.99
CA ALA A 147 -13.23 -10.94 0.02
C ALA A 147 -13.24 -11.52 -1.40
N LYS A 148 -14.22 -11.12 -2.23
CA LYS A 148 -14.27 -11.51 -3.65
C LYS A 148 -13.11 -10.88 -4.44
N GLU A 149 -12.81 -9.63 -4.12
CA GLU A 149 -11.75 -8.82 -4.70
C GLU A 149 -11.33 -7.75 -3.67
N VAL A 150 -10.21 -7.07 -3.92
CA VAL A 150 -9.77 -5.91 -3.14
C VAL A 150 -10.13 -4.66 -3.94
N SER A 151 -11.03 -3.84 -3.42
CA SER A 151 -11.48 -2.60 -4.07
C SER A 151 -10.54 -1.42 -3.79
N ASP A 152 -10.61 -0.37 -4.62
CA ASP A 152 -9.92 0.90 -4.36
C ASP A 152 -10.36 1.53 -3.04
N LEU A 153 -11.64 1.36 -2.65
CA LEU A 153 -12.17 1.87 -1.39
C LEU A 153 -11.56 1.13 -0.19
N MET A 154 -11.36 -0.19 -0.27
CA MET A 154 -10.64 -0.96 0.76
C MET A 154 -9.21 -0.44 0.93
N ILE A 155 -8.51 -0.13 -0.16
CA ILE A 155 -7.13 0.42 -0.10
C ILE A 155 -7.13 1.83 0.50
N SER A 156 -8.05 2.70 0.06
CA SER A 156 -8.16 4.07 0.56
C SER A 156 -8.51 4.11 2.06
N ASN A 157 -9.52 3.35 2.49
CA ASN A 157 -9.89 3.25 3.89
C ASN A 157 -8.81 2.60 4.75
N ALA A 158 -8.07 1.62 4.23
CA ALA A 158 -6.90 1.05 4.89
C ALA A 158 -5.80 2.10 5.13
N ALA A 159 -5.54 2.97 4.15
CA ALA A 159 -4.59 4.07 4.28
C ALA A 159 -5.06 5.11 5.29
N SER A 160 -6.35 5.45 5.32
CA SER A 160 -6.93 6.33 6.36
C SER A 160 -6.77 5.73 7.76
N ALA A 161 -7.11 4.45 7.94
CA ALA A 161 -6.95 3.78 9.23
C ALA A 161 -5.49 3.69 9.69
N LEU A 162 -4.52 3.65 8.77
CA LEU A 162 -3.10 3.77 9.10
C LEU A 162 -2.75 5.19 9.56
N ALA A 163 -3.24 6.21 8.88
CA ALA A 163 -2.99 7.61 9.23
C ALA A 163 -3.55 7.95 10.63
N ASP A 164 -4.73 7.43 10.97
CA ASP A 164 -5.38 7.63 12.29
C ASP A 164 -4.58 7.05 13.47
N LEU A 165 -3.54 6.25 13.21
CA LEU A 165 -2.66 5.70 14.24
C LEU A 165 -1.52 6.65 14.64
N VAL A 166 -1.28 7.69 13.85
CA VAL A 166 -0.23 8.67 14.11
C VAL A 166 -0.79 9.72 15.06
N THR A 167 -0.17 9.85 16.23
CA THR A 167 -0.64 10.79 17.25
C THR A 167 -0.14 12.21 16.98
N GLU A 168 -0.76 13.21 17.60
CA GLU A 168 -0.23 14.60 17.59
C GLU A 168 1.19 14.69 18.15
N GLU A 169 1.55 13.82 19.10
CA GLU A 169 2.92 13.74 19.64
C GLU A 169 3.91 13.20 18.61
N ASP A 170 3.50 12.21 17.81
CA ASP A 170 4.29 11.69 16.70
C ASP A 170 4.50 12.78 15.64
N LEU A 171 3.42 13.47 15.24
CA LEU A 171 3.48 14.58 14.27
C LEU A 171 4.36 15.73 14.76
N ALA A 172 4.31 16.07 16.05
CA ALA A 172 5.16 17.09 16.66
C ALA A 172 6.67 16.73 16.59
N LYS A 173 7.01 15.44 16.53
CA LYS A 173 8.37 14.92 16.30
C LYS A 173 8.70 14.74 14.81
N GLY A 174 7.80 15.13 13.91
CA GLY A 174 7.95 14.95 12.47
C GLY A 174 7.76 13.51 11.98
N GLN A 175 7.15 12.63 12.80
CA GLN A 175 6.80 11.28 12.39
C GLN A 175 5.49 11.28 11.61
N LEU A 176 5.47 10.58 10.47
CA LEU A 176 4.30 10.43 9.59
C LEU A 176 3.72 9.01 9.61
N PHE A 177 4.39 8.08 10.29
CA PHE A 177 3.96 6.69 10.41
C PHE A 177 4.11 6.21 11.85
N PRO A 178 3.30 5.23 12.29
CA PRO A 178 3.42 4.64 13.61
C PRO A 178 4.78 3.97 13.83
N THR A 179 5.22 3.86 15.09
CA THR A 179 6.47 3.17 15.41
C THR A 179 6.43 1.69 14.98
N LEU A 180 7.51 1.20 14.37
CA LEU A 180 7.63 -0.19 13.88
C LEU A 180 7.42 -1.27 14.96
N SER A 181 7.70 -0.97 16.23
CA SER A 181 7.42 -1.90 17.34
C SER A 181 5.94 -2.28 17.44
N ASN A 182 5.05 -1.43 16.93
CA ASN A 182 3.60 -1.63 16.95
C ASN A 182 3.07 -2.26 15.65
N ILE A 183 3.94 -2.70 14.72
CA ILE A 183 3.54 -3.12 13.37
C ILE A 183 2.46 -4.22 13.34
N ARG A 184 2.44 -5.13 14.33
CA ARG A 184 1.39 -6.16 14.44
C ARG A 184 0.04 -5.55 14.80
N GLU A 185 0.00 -4.61 15.75
CA GLU A 185 -1.22 -3.90 16.13
C GLU A 185 -1.69 -3.00 14.98
N THR A 186 -0.77 -2.31 14.29
CA THR A 186 -1.05 -1.55 13.07
C THR A 186 -1.69 -2.43 12.01
N SER A 187 -1.11 -3.61 11.74
CA SER A 187 -1.66 -4.56 10.77
C SER A 187 -3.06 -5.05 11.15
N ALA A 188 -3.33 -5.26 12.43
CA ALA A 188 -4.65 -5.68 12.93
C ALA A 188 -5.71 -4.57 12.71
N LYS A 189 -5.36 -3.30 12.98
CA LYS A 189 -6.28 -2.17 12.75
C LYS A 189 -6.55 -1.95 11.27
N VAL A 190 -5.51 -2.02 10.43
CA VAL A 190 -5.66 -1.96 8.97
C VAL A 190 -6.54 -3.11 8.48
N ALA A 191 -6.29 -4.35 8.92
CA ALA A 191 -7.11 -5.50 8.54
C ALA A 191 -8.58 -5.37 8.98
N THR A 192 -8.82 -4.82 10.18
CA THR A 192 -10.17 -4.56 10.69
C THR A 192 -10.91 -3.60 9.75
N ARG A 193 -10.28 -2.48 9.39
CA ARG A 193 -10.88 -1.49 8.48
C ARG A 193 -11.16 -2.07 7.08
N VAL A 194 -10.27 -2.93 6.60
CA VAL A 194 -10.41 -3.63 5.32
C VAL A 194 -11.63 -4.56 5.34
N ILE A 195 -11.83 -5.31 6.44
CA ILE A 195 -12.98 -6.20 6.60
C ILE A 195 -14.29 -5.40 6.70
N GLU A 196 -14.30 -4.30 7.47
CA GLU A 196 -15.45 -3.38 7.57
C GLU A 196 -15.86 -2.88 6.19
N THR A 197 -14.89 -2.36 5.43
CA THR A 197 -15.13 -1.84 4.07
C THR A 197 -15.64 -2.94 3.14
N ALA A 198 -15.05 -4.15 3.20
CA ALA A 198 -15.52 -5.28 2.38
C ALA A 198 -16.94 -5.72 2.73
N ILE A 199 -17.37 -5.59 4.00
CA ILE A 199 -18.75 -5.86 4.42
C ILE A 199 -19.69 -4.77 3.89
N GLU A 200 -19.31 -3.50 4.02
CA GLU A 200 -20.06 -2.35 3.51
C GLU A 200 -20.30 -2.43 2.00
N GLU A 201 -19.30 -2.89 1.23
CA GLU A 201 -19.39 -3.07 -0.22
C GLU A 201 -20.02 -4.40 -0.65
N GLY A 202 -20.38 -5.29 0.28
CA GLY A 202 -20.93 -6.62 -0.04
C GLY A 202 -19.92 -7.57 -0.72
N LEU A 203 -18.63 -7.31 -0.55
CA LEU A 203 -17.51 -8.10 -1.09
C LEU A 203 -17.07 -9.21 -0.13
N ALA A 204 -17.32 -9.06 1.18
CA ALA A 204 -17.02 -10.07 2.18
C ALA A 204 -17.90 -11.33 2.01
N ARG A 205 -17.31 -12.52 2.16
CA ARG A 205 -18.02 -13.82 2.08
C ARG A 205 -18.01 -14.58 3.40
N ILE A 206 -17.93 -13.84 4.51
CA ILE A 206 -18.10 -14.35 5.87
C ILE A 206 -19.41 -13.84 6.46
N LYS A 207 -19.90 -14.51 7.50
CA LYS A 207 -21.00 -13.97 8.32
C LYS A 207 -20.49 -12.76 9.12
N PRO A 208 -21.29 -11.70 9.29
CA PRO A 208 -20.95 -10.58 10.15
C PRO A 208 -20.53 -11.06 11.55
N GLN A 209 -19.41 -10.53 12.05
CA GLN A 209 -18.92 -10.79 13.39
C GLN A 209 -19.34 -9.65 14.32
N ALA A 210 -19.56 -9.94 15.61
CA ALA A 210 -19.91 -8.90 16.58
C ALA A 210 -18.71 -7.99 16.91
N ASP A 211 -17.50 -8.55 16.95
CA ASP A 211 -16.24 -7.82 17.13
C ASP A 211 -15.23 -8.26 16.06
N ILE A 212 -15.05 -7.42 15.05
CA ILE A 212 -14.13 -7.68 13.94
C ILE A 212 -12.67 -7.63 14.42
N MET A 213 -12.33 -6.70 15.32
CA MET A 213 -10.96 -6.52 15.79
C MET A 213 -10.50 -7.71 16.65
N ASP A 214 -11.36 -8.21 17.53
CA ASP A 214 -11.08 -9.42 18.29
C ASP A 214 -10.93 -10.64 17.36
N THR A 215 -11.83 -10.78 16.37
CA THR A 215 -11.71 -11.83 15.35
C THR A 215 -10.37 -11.78 14.61
N VAL A 216 -9.96 -10.58 14.18
CA VAL A 216 -8.65 -10.34 13.55
C VAL A 216 -7.53 -10.80 14.48
N LYS A 217 -7.49 -10.32 15.73
CA LYS A 217 -6.40 -10.62 16.66
C LYS A 217 -6.29 -12.12 16.99
N GLN A 218 -7.42 -12.80 17.19
CA GLN A 218 -7.45 -14.23 17.52
C GLN A 218 -6.97 -15.12 16.38
N ASN A 219 -7.12 -14.67 15.13
CA ASN A 219 -6.72 -15.44 13.96
C ASN A 219 -5.31 -15.06 13.44
N MET A 220 -4.60 -14.14 14.11
CA MET A 220 -3.22 -13.79 13.73
C MET A 220 -2.27 -14.92 14.08
N TYR A 221 -1.27 -15.17 13.23
CA TYR A 221 -0.22 -16.14 13.53
C TYR A 221 0.49 -15.84 14.84
N SER A 222 0.65 -16.89 15.66
CA SER A 222 1.32 -16.87 16.95
C SER A 222 2.64 -17.65 16.87
N PRO A 223 3.80 -17.02 17.10
CA PRO A 223 5.11 -17.64 16.92
C PRO A 223 5.51 -18.53 18.12
N PHE A 224 4.55 -19.21 18.75
CA PHE A 224 4.82 -20.17 19.82
C PHE A 224 4.66 -21.59 19.30
N TYR A 225 5.54 -22.48 19.74
CA TYR A 225 5.37 -23.90 19.47
C TYR A 225 4.06 -24.40 20.07
N LEU A 226 3.27 -25.06 19.23
CA LEU A 226 2.13 -25.82 19.70
C LEU A 226 2.64 -27.05 20.46
N GLU A 227 1.97 -27.39 21.55
CA GLU A 227 2.22 -28.64 22.26
C GLU A 227 1.84 -29.81 21.33
N TRP A 228 2.84 -30.54 20.83
CA TRP A 228 2.58 -31.72 20.03
C TRP A 228 2.04 -32.83 20.94
N LYS A 229 0.77 -33.19 20.74
CA LYS A 229 0.15 -34.37 21.36
C LYS A 229 0.00 -35.46 20.31
N PRO A 230 0.56 -36.66 20.51
CA PRO A 230 0.35 -37.76 19.60
C PRO A 230 -1.15 -38.09 19.53
N GLN A 231 -1.74 -37.90 18.36
CA GLN A 231 -3.11 -38.33 18.08
C GLN A 231 -3.13 -39.87 18.15
N PRO A 232 -3.98 -40.50 18.97
CA PRO A 232 -4.14 -41.95 18.92
C PRO A 232 -4.60 -42.33 17.51
N ARG A 233 -3.93 -43.32 16.89
CA ARG A 233 -4.27 -43.83 15.56
C ARG A 233 -5.75 -44.24 15.53
N HIS A 234 -6.61 -43.36 15.04
CA HIS A 234 -7.97 -43.72 14.67
C HIS A 234 -7.89 -44.43 13.30
N ARG A 235 -8.28 -45.70 13.26
CA ARG A 235 -8.69 -46.31 11.97
C ARG A 235 -9.99 -45.63 11.58
N PHE A 236 -9.92 -44.65 10.69
CA PHE A 236 -11.11 -44.11 10.07
C PHE A 236 -11.81 -45.23 9.30
N GLY A 237 -13.00 -45.63 9.76
CA GLY A 237 -13.89 -46.47 8.96
C GLY A 237 -14.37 -45.68 7.74
N SER A 238 -14.75 -46.38 6.67
CA SER A 238 -15.21 -45.78 5.41
C SER A 238 -16.37 -44.79 5.57
N HIS A 239 -17.16 -44.90 6.64
CA HIS A 239 -18.25 -43.98 6.97
C HIS A 239 -17.77 -42.60 7.43
N MET A 240 -16.75 -42.54 8.29
CA MET A 240 -16.20 -41.26 8.79
C MET A 240 -15.41 -40.49 7.74
N VAL A 241 -14.87 -41.19 6.72
CA VAL A 241 -14.22 -40.54 5.57
C VAL A 241 -15.24 -39.77 4.73
N LYS A 242 -16.47 -40.28 4.58
CA LYS A 242 -17.55 -39.59 3.85
C LYS A 242 -17.96 -38.27 4.53
N GLU A 243 -18.10 -38.26 5.86
CA GLU A 243 -18.47 -37.05 6.61
C GLU A 243 -17.41 -35.94 6.53
N LEU A 244 -16.12 -36.31 6.47
CA LEU A 244 -15.03 -35.34 6.32
C LEU A 244 -14.99 -34.67 4.94
N HIS A 245 -15.47 -35.35 3.90
CA HIS A 245 -15.60 -34.78 2.55
C HIS A 245 -16.82 -33.87 2.39
N GLU A 246 -17.86 -34.01 3.23
CA GLU A 246 -19.05 -33.14 3.20
C GLU A 246 -18.83 -31.76 3.84
N LEU A 247 -17.79 -31.61 4.67
CA LEU A 247 -17.43 -30.35 5.34
C LEU A 247 -16.58 -29.40 4.47
N VAL A 248 -16.21 -29.82 3.25
CA VAL A 248 -15.49 -29.00 2.26
C VAL A 248 -16.47 -28.63 1.15
N ASP A 249 -17.27 -27.58 1.42
CA ASP A 249 -18.26 -26.93 0.53
C ASP A 249 -19.26 -27.86 -0.20
N PRO A 250 -20.55 -27.91 0.20
CA PRO A 250 -21.56 -28.35 -0.75
C PRO A 250 -21.63 -27.32 -1.89
N PRO A 251 -21.61 -27.73 -3.17
CA PRO A 251 -21.82 -26.81 -4.27
C PRO A 251 -23.20 -26.16 -4.11
N THR A 252 -23.25 -24.84 -4.20
CA THR A 252 -24.50 -24.08 -4.33
C THR A 252 -25.32 -24.72 -5.47
N PRO A 253 -26.57 -25.16 -5.24
CA PRO A 253 -27.34 -25.77 -6.31
C PRO A 253 -27.61 -24.72 -7.39
N MET A 254 -27.03 -24.91 -8.57
CA MET A 254 -27.47 -24.21 -9.77
C MET A 254 -28.89 -24.71 -10.06
N GLY A 255 -29.88 -23.84 -9.96
CA GLY A 255 -31.25 -24.15 -10.36
C GLY A 255 -31.28 -24.60 -11.82
N GLY A 256 -31.89 -25.75 -12.08
CA GLY A 256 -32.04 -26.29 -13.43
C GLY A 256 -32.70 -27.66 -13.44
N GLU A 257 -34.02 -27.64 -13.62
CA GLU A 257 -34.89 -28.64 -14.25
C GLU A 257 -34.72 -30.14 -13.92
N GLN A 258 -35.77 -30.70 -13.31
CA GLN A 258 -36.05 -32.13 -13.28
C GLN A 258 -36.19 -32.66 -14.70
N GLY A 259 -35.23 -33.49 -15.13
CA GLY A 259 -35.30 -34.32 -16.33
C GLY A 259 -35.14 -35.79 -15.95
N ASP A 260 -35.99 -36.63 -16.54
CA ASP A 260 -36.31 -38.00 -16.15
C ASP A 260 -35.13 -38.97 -15.95
N LEU A 261 -35.29 -39.82 -14.92
CA LEU A 261 -34.54 -41.04 -14.68
C LEU A 261 -34.93 -42.11 -15.71
N LEU A 262 -33.95 -42.67 -16.43
CA LEU A 262 -34.05 -43.97 -17.10
C LEU A 262 -32.79 -44.81 -16.86
N PRO A 263 -32.89 -46.16 -16.95
CA PRO A 263 -32.44 -47.04 -15.89
C PRO A 263 -31.07 -47.69 -16.11
N THR A 264 -30.58 -48.24 -15.01
CA THR A 264 -29.45 -49.16 -14.86
C THR A 264 -29.40 -50.27 -15.90
N HIS A 265 -28.23 -50.47 -16.52
CA HIS A 265 -27.81 -51.78 -17.00
C HIS A 265 -26.50 -52.17 -16.33
N HIS A 266 -26.57 -53.30 -15.63
CA HIS A 266 -25.43 -54.09 -15.18
C HIS A 266 -24.74 -54.72 -16.39
N GLU A 267 -23.41 -54.61 -16.44
CA GLU A 267 -22.45 -55.73 -16.59
C GLU A 267 -21.06 -55.26 -16.12
#